data_AF-A0A852RX82-F1
#
_entry.id   AF-A0A852RX82-F1
#
_cell.length_a   1.000
_cell.length_b   1.000
_cell.length_c   1.000
_cell.angle_alpha   90.00
_cell.angle_beta   90.00
_cell.angle_gamma   90.00
#
_symmetry.space_group_name_H-M   'P 1'
#
loop_
_entity.id
_entity.type
_entity.pdbx_description
1 polymer ?
#
loop_
_entity_poly.entity_id
_entity_poly.type
_entity_poly.pdbx_seq_one_letter_code
_entity_poly.pdbx_strand_id
1 'polypeptide(L)'
;MDLLLTDDEVVALAADRESFWPGALPTVPMVRPDDAIRAVLRGQRSLRVRDLLSEAGESTPQLVELRDSVLDAEGRIAVYLCDEAFDRVSWDISADLYWYAPGWLVETTTAAGIHAFRQSSRAEATELLVGLTSAALSGGGGERLCVALVTERESKAVVVSAGTITGYVLDPAGTVTAEKAVPPSALPQLLGMLTDHAASIATSS
;
A
#
# COMPACT_ATOMS: atom_id res chain seq x y z
N MET A 1 14.33 2.85 9.00
CA MET A 1 14.02 4.29 8.94
C MET A 1 12.54 4.41 9.20
N ASP A 2 12.16 5.23 10.18
CA ASP A 2 10.77 5.44 10.54
C ASP A 2 10.42 6.91 10.27
N LEU A 3 9.56 7.15 9.28
CA LEU A 3 9.11 8.50 8.92
C LEU A 3 7.59 8.57 8.97
N LEU A 4 7.07 9.66 9.54
CA LEU A 4 5.64 9.95 9.59
C LEU A 4 5.32 11.10 8.65
N LEU A 5 4.39 10.90 7.72
CA LEU A 5 3.90 11.92 6.80
C LEU A 5 2.38 11.96 6.82
N THR A 6 1.81 13.09 6.46
CA THR A 6 0.36 13.23 6.24
C THR A 6 0.00 12.97 4.78
N ASP A 7 -1.27 12.73 4.46
CA ASP A 7 -1.75 12.60 3.08
C ASP A 7 -1.29 13.76 2.19
N ASP A 8 -1.42 15.00 2.69
CA ASP A 8 -1.00 16.20 1.97
C ASP A 8 0.51 16.16 1.65
N GLU A 9 1.33 15.70 2.59
CA GLU A 9 2.78 15.62 2.43
C GLU A 9 3.20 14.52 1.45
N VAL A 10 2.60 13.34 1.48
CA VAL A 10 2.90 12.29 0.49
C VAL A 10 2.41 12.67 -0.91
N VAL A 11 1.29 13.39 -1.01
CA VAL A 11 0.80 13.96 -2.27
C VAL A 11 1.77 15.02 -2.80
N ALA A 12 2.31 15.87 -1.94
CA ALA A 12 3.35 16.82 -2.32
C ALA A 12 4.63 16.13 -2.83
N LEU A 13 5.08 15.06 -2.16
CA LEU A 13 6.24 14.27 -2.61
C LEU A 13 6.04 13.64 -3.99
N ALA A 14 4.84 13.12 -4.27
CA ALA A 14 4.52 12.56 -5.57
C ALA A 14 4.50 13.64 -6.66
N ALA A 15 3.95 14.81 -6.35
CA ALA A 15 3.88 15.94 -7.27
C ALA A 15 5.28 16.46 -7.67
N ASP A 16 6.28 16.38 -6.79
CA ASP A 16 7.67 16.73 -7.11
C ASP A 16 8.27 15.88 -8.25
N ARG A 17 7.68 14.71 -8.53
CA ARG A 17 8.03 13.82 -9.66
C ARG A 17 6.96 13.77 -10.75
N GLU A 18 6.02 14.72 -10.75
CA GLU A 18 4.89 14.75 -11.68
C GLU A 18 4.09 13.43 -11.69
N SER A 19 4.03 12.76 -10.53
CA SER A 19 3.39 11.45 -10.35
C SER A 19 2.27 11.51 -9.32
N PHE A 20 1.54 10.40 -9.19
CA PHE A 20 0.52 10.20 -8.18
C PHE A 20 1.06 9.32 -7.06
N TRP A 21 0.65 9.61 -5.82
CA TRP A 21 0.92 8.71 -4.72
C TRP A 21 0.13 7.41 -4.92
N PRO A 22 0.77 6.23 -4.97
CA PRO A 22 0.07 4.99 -5.20
C PRO A 22 -0.73 4.53 -3.97
N GLY A 23 -0.26 4.88 -2.76
CA GLY A 23 -0.84 4.48 -1.47
C GLY A 23 -2.23 5.06 -1.17
N ALA A 24 -2.76 4.66 -0.02
CA ALA A 24 -4.02 5.17 0.53
C ALA A 24 -3.99 6.69 0.79
N LEU A 25 -5.08 7.43 0.48
CA LEU A 25 -5.23 8.85 0.81
C LEU A 25 -6.61 9.11 1.46
N PRO A 26 -6.81 8.76 2.75
CA PRO A 26 -8.12 8.81 3.41
C PRO A 26 -8.76 10.20 3.51
N THR A 27 -7.94 11.24 3.56
CA THR A 27 -8.36 12.63 3.86
C THR A 27 -8.23 13.57 2.67
N VAL A 28 -7.59 13.14 1.58
CA VAL A 28 -7.45 13.92 0.35
C VAL A 28 -8.41 13.38 -0.71
N PRO A 29 -9.53 14.08 -0.99
CA PRO A 29 -10.48 13.64 -2.00
C PRO A 29 -9.90 13.89 -3.40
N MET A 30 -9.35 12.85 -4.03
CA MET A 30 -8.78 12.92 -5.39
C MET A 30 -9.83 12.97 -6.51
N VAL A 31 -11.06 13.40 -6.19
CA VAL A 31 -12.19 13.45 -7.13
C VAL A 31 -12.08 14.64 -8.09
N ARG A 32 -11.46 15.75 -7.63
CA ARG A 32 -11.31 16.98 -8.43
C ARG A 32 -9.84 17.41 -8.47
N PRO A 33 -9.34 17.90 -9.62
CA PRO A 33 -7.97 18.41 -9.73
C PRO A 33 -7.61 19.47 -8.69
N ASP A 34 -8.55 20.38 -8.39
CA ASP A 34 -8.34 21.44 -7.41
C ASP A 34 -8.05 20.93 -5.98
N ASP A 35 -8.62 19.78 -5.61
CA ASP A 35 -8.43 19.22 -4.27
C ASP A 35 -7.00 18.65 -4.14
N ALA A 36 -6.49 18.02 -5.20
CA ALA A 36 -5.10 17.57 -5.28
C ALA A 36 -4.11 18.75 -5.22
N ILE A 37 -4.36 19.83 -5.98
CA ILE A 37 -3.51 21.03 -5.96
C ILE A 37 -3.45 21.64 -4.55
N ARG A 38 -4.60 21.73 -3.87
CA ARG A 38 -4.64 22.24 -2.49
C ARG A 38 -3.87 21.35 -1.52
N ALA A 39 -3.96 20.02 -1.68
CA ALA A 39 -3.20 19.06 -0.88
C ALA A 39 -1.69 19.25 -1.07
N VAL A 40 -1.22 19.35 -2.33
CA VAL A 40 0.19 19.64 -2.65
C VAL A 40 0.67 20.91 -1.94
N LEU A 41 -0.08 22.01 -2.05
CA LEU A 41 0.32 23.29 -1.44
C LEU A 41 0.38 23.22 0.09
N ARG A 42 -0.56 22.51 0.74
CA ARG A 42 -0.53 22.29 2.19
C ARG A 42 0.63 21.38 2.59
N GLY A 43 0.87 20.33 1.82
CA GLY A 43 1.96 19.37 2.02
C GLY A 43 3.33 20.03 1.94
N GLN A 44 3.61 20.77 0.87
CA GLN A 44 4.87 21.50 0.70
C GLN A 44 5.12 22.47 1.86
N ARG A 45 4.07 23.19 2.29
CA ARG A 45 4.16 24.07 3.47
C ARG A 45 4.49 23.27 4.74
N SER A 46 3.82 22.15 4.97
CA SER A 46 4.06 21.29 6.14
C SER A 46 5.48 20.73 6.16
N LEU A 47 5.95 20.16 5.04
CA LEU A 47 7.30 19.63 4.91
C LEU A 47 8.36 20.70 5.18
N ARG A 48 8.17 21.94 4.70
CA ARG A 48 9.06 23.06 4.99
C ARG A 48 9.06 23.45 6.47
N VAL A 49 7.90 23.49 7.12
CA VAL A 49 7.81 23.80 8.57
C VAL A 49 8.50 22.73 9.42
N ARG A 50 8.59 21.50 8.92
CA ARG A 50 9.24 20.37 9.58
C ARG A 50 10.72 20.21 9.20
N ASP A 51 11.30 21.18 8.50
CA ASP A 51 12.68 21.15 7.99
C ASP A 51 12.99 19.92 7.11
N LEU A 52 11.97 19.35 6.46
CA LEU A 52 12.13 18.25 5.52
C LEU A 52 12.33 18.74 4.08
N LEU A 53 12.03 20.01 3.80
CA LEU A 53 12.46 20.72 2.59
C LEU A 53 13.49 21.79 2.95
N SER A 54 14.47 22.01 2.07
CA SER A 54 15.39 23.14 2.15
C SER A 54 14.68 24.48 1.92
N GLU A 55 15.38 25.60 2.18
CA GLU A 55 14.87 26.94 1.85
C GLU A 55 14.57 27.08 0.35
N ALA A 56 15.36 26.41 -0.51
CA ALA A 56 15.14 26.35 -1.95
C ALA A 56 13.95 25.44 -2.34
N GLY A 57 13.35 24.72 -1.38
CA GLY A 57 12.24 23.79 -1.59
C GLY A 57 12.69 22.37 -1.98
N GLU A 58 13.97 22.05 -1.83
CA GLU A 58 14.49 20.72 -2.19
C GLU A 58 14.23 19.73 -1.06
N SER A 59 13.74 18.54 -1.39
CA SER A 59 13.55 17.45 -0.42
C SER A 59 14.89 17.01 0.20
N THR A 60 14.88 16.76 1.51
CA THR A 60 16.02 16.11 2.19
C THR A 60 16.35 14.76 1.57
N PRO A 61 17.60 14.26 1.67
CA PRO A 61 17.99 12.96 1.13
C PRO A 61 17.09 11.81 1.60
N GLN A 62 16.62 11.89 2.86
CA GLN A 62 15.70 10.92 3.44
C GLN A 62 14.34 10.90 2.73
N LEU A 63 13.78 12.07 2.40
CA LEU A 63 12.53 12.17 1.64
C LEU A 63 12.70 11.73 0.20
N VAL A 64 13.83 12.07 -0.42
CA VAL A 64 14.17 11.62 -1.78
C VAL A 64 14.22 10.11 -1.83
N GLU A 65 14.95 9.48 -0.91
CA GLU A 65 15.05 8.02 -0.82
C GLU A 65 13.68 7.37 -0.60
N LEU A 66 12.85 7.91 0.31
CA LEU A 66 11.50 7.40 0.55
C LEU A 66 10.62 7.51 -0.70
N ARG A 67 10.56 8.71 -1.29
CA ARG A 67 9.75 9.00 -2.47
C ARG A 67 10.13 8.06 -3.62
N ASP A 68 11.43 7.94 -3.90
CA ASP A 68 11.91 7.11 -4.99
C ASP A 68 11.66 5.62 -4.70
N SER A 69 11.82 5.17 -3.45
CA SER A 69 11.48 3.80 -3.04
C SER A 69 10.00 3.44 -3.24
N VAL A 70 9.09 4.41 -3.14
CA VAL A 70 7.64 4.20 -3.36
C VAL A 70 7.27 4.34 -4.82
N LEU A 71 7.74 5.40 -5.50
CA LEU A 71 7.32 5.71 -6.87
C LEU A 71 8.05 4.86 -7.93
N ASP A 72 9.25 4.38 -7.63
CA ASP A 72 9.99 3.45 -8.49
C ASP A 72 9.83 1.99 -8.02
N ALA A 73 8.93 1.73 -7.05
CA ALA A 73 8.58 0.37 -6.69
C ALA A 73 7.99 -0.35 -7.91
N GLU A 74 8.44 -1.57 -8.13
CA GLU A 74 7.95 -2.39 -9.25
C GLU A 74 6.51 -2.89 -9.03
N GLY A 75 6.06 -2.81 -7.78
CA GLY A 75 4.68 -2.99 -7.39
C GLY A 75 4.53 -2.92 -5.87
N ARG A 76 3.32 -3.26 -5.42
CA ARG A 76 2.98 -3.28 -4.00
C ARG A 76 1.98 -4.37 -3.65
N ILE A 77 1.93 -4.73 -2.37
CA ILE A 77 0.83 -5.51 -1.80
C ILE A 77 0.00 -4.55 -0.94
N ALA A 78 -1.22 -4.24 -1.40
CA ALA A 78 -2.18 -3.42 -0.67
C ALA A 78 -3.04 -4.29 0.24
N VAL A 79 -3.23 -3.85 1.49
CA VAL A 79 -4.00 -4.55 2.52
C VAL A 79 -5.05 -3.63 3.10
N TYR A 80 -6.32 -4.04 3.02
CA TYR A 80 -7.44 -3.20 3.45
C TYR A 80 -8.72 -3.97 3.76
N LEU A 81 -9.62 -3.34 4.51
CA LEU A 81 -10.96 -3.86 4.72
C LEU A 81 -11.88 -3.50 3.54
N CYS A 82 -12.57 -4.49 2.98
CA CYS A 82 -13.44 -4.35 1.82
C CYS A 82 -14.80 -5.03 1.99
N ASP A 83 -15.75 -4.66 1.12
CA ASP A 83 -17.02 -5.36 0.94
C ASP A 83 -16.92 -6.48 -0.11
N GLU A 84 -18.07 -6.96 -0.60
CA GLU A 84 -18.15 -8.00 -1.63
C GLU A 84 -17.73 -7.52 -3.03
N ALA A 85 -17.85 -6.21 -3.28
CA ALA A 85 -17.44 -5.57 -4.52
C ALA A 85 -15.95 -5.17 -4.52
N PHE A 86 -15.21 -5.53 -3.46
CA PHE A 86 -13.83 -5.10 -3.20
C PHE A 86 -13.71 -3.60 -2.93
N ASP A 87 -14.82 -2.90 -2.71
CA ASP A 87 -14.78 -1.50 -2.32
C ASP A 87 -14.31 -1.40 -0.88
N ARG A 88 -13.40 -0.46 -0.61
CA ARG A 88 -12.90 -0.22 0.74
C ARG A 88 -14.03 0.29 1.63
N VAL A 89 -14.25 -0.36 2.77
CA VAL A 89 -15.30 0.00 3.74
C VAL A 89 -14.78 0.70 4.98
N SER A 90 -13.50 0.56 5.30
CA SER A 90 -12.87 1.18 6.46
C SER A 90 -11.40 1.53 6.23
N TRP A 91 -10.92 2.49 7.02
CA TRP A 91 -9.52 2.90 7.10
C TRP A 91 -8.82 2.41 8.38
N ASP A 92 -9.49 1.60 9.20
CA ASP A 92 -8.90 1.05 10.43
C ASP A 92 -7.74 0.09 10.15
N ILE A 93 -7.77 -0.54 8.97
CA ILE A 93 -6.65 -1.32 8.43
C ILE A 93 -6.32 -0.77 7.04
N SER A 94 -5.14 -0.19 6.92
CA SER A 94 -4.55 0.18 5.63
C SER A 94 -3.04 0.00 5.71
N ALA A 95 -2.52 -0.90 4.90
CA ALA A 95 -1.09 -1.09 4.75
C ALA A 95 -0.74 -1.33 3.28
N ASP A 96 0.42 -0.83 2.88
CA ASP A 96 0.99 -1.02 1.56
C ASP A 96 2.43 -1.52 1.73
N LEU A 97 2.74 -2.64 1.10
CA LEU A 97 4.07 -3.24 1.13
C LEU A 97 4.68 -3.09 -0.26
N TYR A 98 5.55 -2.10 -0.42
CA TYR A 98 6.29 -1.83 -1.65
C TYR A 98 7.54 -2.70 -1.71
N TRP A 99 7.86 -3.19 -2.90
CA TRP A 99 9.15 -3.83 -3.15
C TRP A 99 9.89 -3.12 -4.28
N TYR A 100 11.20 -3.02 -4.10
CA TYR A 100 12.13 -2.41 -5.04
C TYR A 100 13.49 -3.06 -4.84
N ALA A 101 14.36 -3.12 -5.83
CA ALA A 101 15.67 -3.74 -5.63
C ALA A 101 16.56 -2.84 -4.72
N PRO A 102 17.09 -3.32 -3.57
CA PRO A 102 16.99 -4.66 -2.97
C PRO A 102 16.04 -4.76 -1.73
N GLY A 103 15.22 -3.76 -1.46
CA GLY A 103 14.48 -3.59 -0.21
C GLY A 103 12.97 -3.83 -0.28
N TRP A 104 12.35 -3.82 0.90
CA TRP A 104 10.91 -3.69 1.05
C TRP A 104 10.61 -2.49 1.93
N LEU A 105 9.55 -1.77 1.62
CA LEU A 105 9.07 -0.66 2.42
C LEU A 105 7.62 -0.93 2.83
N VAL A 106 7.37 -0.91 4.12
CA VAL A 106 6.02 -1.03 4.69
C VAL A 106 5.51 0.37 4.99
N GLU A 107 4.40 0.72 4.38
CA GLU A 107 3.57 1.87 4.70
C GLU A 107 2.36 1.38 5.49
N THR A 108 2.03 2.06 6.58
CA THR A 108 0.73 1.91 7.25
C THR A 108 0.06 3.26 7.30
N THR A 109 -1.25 3.30 7.03
CA THR A 109 -2.00 4.55 6.94
C THR A 109 -3.16 4.52 7.92
N THR A 110 -3.27 5.56 8.74
CA THR A 110 -4.39 5.72 9.67
C THR A 110 -5.58 6.42 8.99
N ALA A 111 -6.78 6.29 9.54
CA ALA A 111 -7.97 7.02 9.08
C ALA A 111 -7.82 8.56 9.12
N ALA A 112 -6.87 9.09 9.91
CA ALA A 112 -6.55 10.51 9.97
C ALA A 112 -5.58 10.96 8.86
N GLY A 113 -5.23 10.07 7.92
CA GLY A 113 -4.30 10.37 6.83
C GLY A 113 -2.87 10.53 7.30
N ILE A 114 -2.44 9.72 8.27
CA ILE A 114 -1.04 9.65 8.72
C ILE A 114 -0.44 8.35 8.21
N HIS A 115 0.66 8.48 7.49
CA HIS A 115 1.47 7.43 6.90
C HIS A 115 2.71 7.19 7.74
N ALA A 116 2.91 5.95 8.17
CA ALA A 116 4.14 5.51 8.81
C ALA A 116 4.91 4.58 7.89
N PHE A 117 6.13 4.98 7.55
CA PHE A 117 7.02 4.25 6.65
C PHE A 117 8.09 3.54 7.43
N ARG A 118 8.29 2.25 7.15
CA ARG A 118 9.34 1.43 7.77
C ARG A 118 10.02 0.56 6.74
N GLN A 119 11.33 0.70 6.64
CA GLN A 119 12.19 -0.23 5.90
C GLN A 119 12.06 -1.63 6.50
N SER A 120 11.92 -2.64 5.65
CA SER A 120 11.64 -4.01 6.05
C SER A 120 12.42 -5.00 5.20
N SER A 121 12.68 -6.17 5.76
CA SER A 121 13.01 -7.35 4.98
C SER A 121 11.74 -7.99 4.41
N ARG A 122 11.94 -8.85 3.41
CA ARG A 122 10.86 -9.68 2.86
C ARG A 122 10.24 -10.61 3.91
N ALA A 123 11.05 -11.15 4.82
CA ALA A 123 10.58 -12.05 5.87
C ALA A 123 9.62 -11.31 6.82
N GLU A 124 10.02 -10.13 7.30
CA GLU A 124 9.17 -9.29 8.17
C GLU A 124 7.88 -8.82 7.45
N ALA A 125 7.99 -8.48 6.16
CA ALA A 125 6.84 -8.13 5.33
C ALA A 125 5.85 -9.31 5.21
N THR A 126 6.37 -10.53 5.03
CA THR A 126 5.55 -11.76 4.98
C THR A 126 4.91 -12.05 6.33
N GLU A 127 5.66 -11.92 7.43
CA GLU A 127 5.14 -12.10 8.79
C GLU A 127 4.01 -11.13 9.12
N LEU A 128 4.13 -9.86 8.70
CA LEU A 128 3.06 -8.87 8.85
C LEU A 128 1.78 -9.31 8.13
N LEU A 129 1.88 -9.74 6.86
CA LEU A 129 0.74 -10.23 6.09
C LEU A 129 0.08 -11.43 6.76
N VAL A 130 0.88 -12.40 7.24
CA VAL A 130 0.38 -13.58 7.97
C VAL A 130 -0.35 -13.14 9.25
N GLY A 131 0.20 -12.19 10.00
CA GLY A 131 -0.44 -11.65 11.20
C GLY A 131 -1.80 -11.01 10.92
N LEU A 132 -1.85 -10.09 9.96
CA LEU A 132 -3.08 -9.38 9.59
C LEU A 132 -4.17 -10.34 9.09
N THR A 133 -3.82 -11.26 8.20
CA THR A 133 -4.76 -12.23 7.63
C THR A 133 -5.22 -13.27 8.65
N SER A 134 -4.36 -13.73 9.55
CA SER A 134 -4.74 -14.66 10.63
C SER A 134 -5.70 -13.99 11.61
N ALA A 135 -5.49 -12.71 11.92
CA ALA A 135 -6.41 -11.93 12.76
C ALA A 135 -7.78 -11.77 12.10
N ALA A 136 -7.82 -11.43 10.80
CA ALA A 136 -9.07 -11.34 10.04
C ALA A 136 -9.81 -12.69 9.95
N LEU A 137 -9.09 -13.78 9.73
CA LEU A 137 -9.64 -15.14 9.65
C LEU A 137 -10.29 -15.59 10.97
N SER A 138 -9.72 -15.15 12.10
CA SER A 138 -10.20 -15.45 13.45
C SER A 138 -11.29 -14.49 13.94
N GLY A 139 -11.52 -13.39 13.24
CA GLY A 139 -12.53 -12.38 13.57
C GLY A 139 -13.96 -12.87 13.30
N GLY A 140 -14.94 -12.26 13.98
CA GLY A 140 -16.37 -12.59 13.86
C GLY A 140 -17.23 -11.54 13.14
N GLY A 141 -16.61 -10.67 12.34
CA GLY A 141 -17.28 -9.57 11.64
C GLY A 141 -17.71 -9.92 10.21
N GLY A 142 -18.60 -9.10 9.62
CA GLY A 142 -18.96 -9.17 8.20
C GLY A 142 -17.95 -8.52 7.25
N GLU A 143 -16.96 -7.81 7.80
CA GLU A 143 -15.89 -7.17 7.04
C GLU A 143 -14.89 -8.20 6.51
N ARG A 144 -14.37 -7.96 5.30
CA ARG A 144 -13.39 -8.84 4.66
C ARG A 144 -12.06 -8.12 4.57
N LEU A 145 -10.96 -8.85 4.78
CA LEU A 145 -9.61 -8.32 4.54
C LEU A 145 -9.17 -8.69 3.12
N CYS A 146 -8.95 -7.68 2.28
CA CYS A 146 -8.34 -7.85 0.97
C CYS A 146 -6.81 -7.69 1.08
N VAL A 147 -6.08 -8.61 0.46
CA VAL A 147 -4.64 -8.55 0.23
C VAL A 147 -4.42 -8.61 -1.29
N ALA A 148 -4.10 -7.47 -1.89
CA ALA A 148 -3.98 -7.32 -3.33
C ALA A 148 -2.53 -7.05 -3.75
N LEU A 149 -1.95 -7.97 -4.52
CA LEU A 149 -0.75 -7.72 -5.30
C LEU A 149 -1.11 -6.82 -6.48
N VAL A 150 -0.44 -5.67 -6.59
CA VAL A 150 -0.64 -4.68 -7.65
C VAL A 150 0.69 -4.42 -8.34
N THR A 151 0.73 -4.60 -9.64
CA THR A 151 1.85 -4.28 -10.53
C THR A 151 1.33 -3.48 -11.71
N GLU A 152 2.22 -2.95 -12.56
CA GLU A 152 1.80 -2.30 -13.81
C GLU A 152 1.05 -3.25 -14.78
N ARG A 153 1.29 -4.56 -14.69
CA ARG A 153 0.81 -5.55 -15.67
C ARG A 153 -0.41 -6.33 -15.19
N GLU A 154 -0.48 -6.59 -13.89
CA GLU A 154 -1.51 -7.44 -13.31
C GLU A 154 -1.87 -7.03 -11.88
N SER A 155 -3.10 -7.36 -11.49
CA SER A 155 -3.56 -7.31 -10.11
C SER A 155 -4.10 -8.68 -9.68
N LYS A 156 -3.67 -9.19 -8.53
CA LYS A 156 -4.18 -10.44 -7.93
C LYS A 156 -4.59 -10.15 -6.51
N ALA A 157 -5.74 -10.66 -6.08
CA ALA A 157 -6.26 -10.39 -4.74
C ALA A 157 -6.57 -11.68 -3.99
N VAL A 158 -6.35 -11.69 -2.69
CA VAL A 158 -6.85 -12.70 -1.78
C VAL A 158 -7.72 -12.01 -0.76
N VAL A 159 -8.96 -12.49 -0.63
CA VAL A 159 -9.90 -11.98 0.35
C VAL A 159 -10.05 -13.00 1.45
N VAL A 160 -9.87 -12.53 2.68
CA VAL A 160 -9.99 -13.31 3.90
C VAL A 160 -11.23 -12.83 4.64
N SER A 161 -12.12 -13.77 4.96
CA SER A 161 -13.28 -13.54 5.82
C SER A 161 -13.26 -14.57 6.96
N ALA A 162 -14.17 -14.44 7.93
CA ALA A 162 -14.27 -15.38 9.04
C ALA A 162 -14.37 -16.85 8.53
N GLY A 163 -13.34 -17.64 8.80
CA GLY A 163 -13.26 -19.06 8.41
C GLY A 163 -13.08 -19.36 6.91
N THR A 164 -12.99 -18.35 6.04
CA THR A 164 -12.87 -18.56 4.58
C THR A 164 -11.78 -17.70 3.96
N ILE A 165 -11.15 -18.25 2.93
CA ILE A 165 -10.17 -17.54 2.10
C ILE A 165 -10.56 -17.80 0.65
N THR A 166 -10.65 -16.73 -0.13
CA THR A 166 -10.93 -16.80 -1.56
C THR A 166 -9.85 -16.04 -2.31
N GLY A 167 -9.20 -16.72 -3.25
CA GLY A 167 -8.26 -16.10 -4.18
C GLY A 167 -8.97 -15.64 -5.46
N TYR A 168 -8.59 -14.45 -5.93
CA TYR A 168 -9.12 -13.80 -7.11
C TYR A 168 -7.98 -13.39 -8.05
N VAL A 169 -8.21 -13.54 -9.35
CA VAL A 169 -7.37 -12.94 -10.39
C VAL A 169 -8.16 -11.82 -11.04
N LEU A 170 -7.60 -10.60 -11.04
CA LEU A 170 -8.23 -9.42 -11.61
C LEU A 170 -7.54 -9.06 -12.92
N ASP A 171 -8.32 -8.64 -13.92
CA ASP A 171 -7.74 -7.98 -15.10
C ASP A 171 -7.33 -6.52 -14.76
N PRO A 172 -6.65 -5.81 -15.67
CA PRO A 172 -6.29 -4.40 -15.43
C PRO A 172 -7.49 -3.45 -15.26
N ALA A 173 -8.70 -3.86 -15.64
CA ALA A 173 -9.93 -3.10 -15.42
C ALA A 173 -10.56 -3.40 -14.04
N GLY A 174 -9.94 -4.27 -13.22
CA GLY A 174 -10.45 -4.69 -11.92
C GLY A 174 -11.53 -5.77 -11.99
N THR A 175 -11.76 -6.37 -13.16
CA THR A 175 -12.78 -7.41 -13.33
C THR A 175 -12.25 -8.75 -12.82
N VAL A 176 -13.03 -9.46 -12.01
CA VAL A 176 -12.72 -10.82 -11.60
C VAL A 176 -12.75 -11.76 -12.80
N THR A 177 -11.60 -12.37 -13.09
CA THR A 177 -11.44 -13.35 -14.20
C THR A 177 -11.38 -14.79 -13.71
N ALA A 178 -11.03 -15.00 -12.44
CA ALA A 178 -11.04 -16.30 -11.79
C ALA A 178 -11.24 -16.16 -10.28
N GLU A 179 -11.91 -17.15 -9.68
CA GLU A 179 -12.16 -17.27 -8.24
C GLU A 179 -11.83 -18.70 -7.79
N LYS A 180 -11.18 -18.82 -6.63
CA LYS A 180 -10.88 -20.11 -6.02
C LYS A 180 -10.92 -20.06 -4.51
N ALA A 181 -11.73 -20.91 -3.89
CA ALA A 181 -11.67 -21.16 -2.45
C ALA A 181 -10.32 -21.79 -2.07
N VAL A 182 -9.70 -21.25 -1.02
CA VAL A 182 -8.40 -21.69 -0.50
C VAL A 182 -8.60 -22.19 0.93
N PRO A 183 -8.08 -23.38 1.29
CA PRO A 183 -8.17 -23.84 2.67
C PRO A 183 -7.35 -22.91 3.58
N PRO A 184 -7.84 -22.55 4.78
CA PRO A 184 -7.12 -21.79 5.79
C PRO A 184 -5.65 -22.18 6.01
N SER A 185 -5.37 -23.48 6.01
CA SER A 185 -4.03 -24.03 6.21
C SER A 185 -3.02 -23.65 5.11
N ALA A 186 -3.48 -23.23 3.93
CA ALA A 186 -2.63 -22.83 2.82
C ALA A 186 -2.27 -21.33 2.83
N LEU A 187 -2.82 -20.54 3.77
CA LEU A 187 -2.60 -19.09 3.83
C LEU A 187 -1.13 -18.68 3.92
N PRO A 188 -0.28 -19.26 4.80
CA PRO A 188 1.12 -18.86 4.88
C PRO A 188 1.87 -19.14 3.57
N GLN A 189 1.58 -20.27 2.93
CA GLN A 189 2.19 -20.63 1.65
C GLN A 189 1.76 -19.65 0.55
N LEU A 190 0.47 -19.31 0.48
CA LEU A 190 -0.05 -18.40 -0.53
C LEU A 190 0.52 -16.98 -0.36
N LEU A 191 0.64 -16.48 0.87
CA LEU A 191 1.27 -15.17 1.12
C LEU A 191 2.77 -15.19 0.81
N GLY A 192 3.45 -16.29 1.13
CA GLY A 192 4.84 -16.52 0.73
C GLY A 192 5.01 -16.49 -0.79
N MET A 193 4.10 -17.13 -1.53
CA MET A 193 4.09 -17.10 -2.99
C MET A 193 3.86 -15.69 -3.56
N LEU A 194 3.02 -14.87 -2.92
CA LEU A 194 2.83 -13.48 -3.36
C LEU A 194 4.13 -12.66 -3.20
N THR A 195 4.84 -12.82 -2.08
CA THR A 195 6.11 -12.13 -1.87
C THR A 195 7.25 -12.73 -2.70
N ASP A 196 7.23 -14.03 -3.00
CA ASP A 196 8.16 -14.68 -3.95
C ASP A 196 7.97 -14.13 -5.36
N HIS A 197 6.71 -14.05 -5.80
CA HIS A 197 6.37 -13.55 -7.12
C HIS A 197 6.80 -12.09 -7.26
N ALA A 198 6.49 -11.25 -6.27
CA ALA A 198 6.99 -9.88 -6.19
C ALA A 198 8.53 -9.81 -6.32
N ALA A 199 9.26 -10.61 -5.53
CA ALA A 199 10.72 -10.62 -5.57
C ALA A 199 11.29 -11.12 -6.92
N SER A 200 10.61 -12.04 -7.60
CA SER A 200 11.04 -12.57 -8.90
C SER A 200 10.96 -11.54 -10.02
N ILE A 201 9.94 -10.66 -9.96
CA ILE A 201 9.79 -9.53 -10.89
C ILE A 201 10.99 -8.58 -10.72
N ALA A 202 11.45 -8.38 -9.48
CA ALA A 202 12.56 -7.47 -9.18
C ALA A 202 13.91 -7.90 -9.68
N THR A 203 14.14 -9.20 -9.73
CA THR A 203 15.41 -9.73 -10.26
C THR A 203 15.45 -9.79 -11.79
N SER A 204 14.33 -9.54 -12.47
CA SER A 204 14.18 -9.72 -13.92
C SER A 204 14.20 -8.41 -14.71
N SER A 205 14.23 -7.27 -14.03
CA SER A 205 14.23 -5.91 -14.60
C SER A 205 15.63 -5.28 -14.52
#